data_AF-A0A2G1X327-F1
#
_entry.id   AF-A0A2G1X327-F1
#
_cell.length_a   1.000
_cell.length_b   1.000
_cell.length_c   1.000
_cell.angle_alpha   90.00
_cell.angle_beta   90.00
_cell.angle_gamma   90.00
#
_symmetry.space_group_name_H-M   'P 1'
#
loop_
_entity.id
_entity.type
_entity.pdbx_description
1 polymer ?
#
loop_
_entity_poly.entity_id
_entity_poly.type
_entity_poly.pdbx_seq_one_letter_code
_entity_poly.pdbx_strand_id
1 'polypeptide(L)' 'LPARDYGTLIVTTSHGVMSHYEAREAGIGGQVIAYVY' A
#
# COMPACT_ATOMS: atom_id res chain seq x y z
N LEU A 1 -4.76 -12.64 -4.42
CA LEU A 1 -6.11 -12.39 -3.85
C LEU A 1 -7.11 -12.37 -5.01
N PRO A 2 -8.34 -12.86 -4.81
CA PRO A 2 -9.36 -12.93 -5.84
C PRO A 2 -9.67 -11.51 -6.31
N ALA A 3 -9.51 -11.28 -7.61
CA ALA A 3 -9.41 -9.98 -8.28
C ALA A 3 -8.08 -9.25 -8.00
N ARG A 4 -7.15 -9.35 -8.96
CA ARG A 4 -5.81 -8.74 -8.94
C ARG A 4 -5.83 -7.20 -8.84
N ASP A 5 -7.01 -6.59 -8.98
CA ASP A 5 -7.24 -5.16 -9.08
C ASP A 5 -8.37 -4.63 -8.17
N TYR A 6 -8.92 -5.46 -7.26
CA TYR A 6 -9.93 -4.98 -6.30
C TYR A 6 -9.33 -4.94 -4.90
N GLY A 7 -9.16 -3.72 -4.43
CA GLY A 7 -8.69 -3.36 -3.11
C GLY A 7 -7.26 -2.85 -3.06
N THR A 8 -7.01 -1.89 -2.17
CA THR A 8 -5.70 -1.27 -1.94
C THR A 8 -5.29 -1.43 -0.49
N LEU A 9 -4.02 -1.79 -0.27
CA LEU A 9 -3.40 -1.73 1.04
C LEU A 9 -2.90 -0.30 1.29
N ILE A 10 -3.23 0.24 2.45
CA ILE A 10 -2.67 1.49 2.95
C ILE A 10 -1.49 1.14 3.86
N VAL A 11 -0.34 1.73 3.58
CA VAL A 11 0.91 1.50 4.28
C VAL A 11 1.43 2.80 4.89
N THR A 12 2.05 2.68 6.05
CA THR A 12 2.89 3.73 6.63
C THR A 12 4.31 3.56 6.10
N THR A 13 4.92 4.63 5.63
CA THR A 13 6.31 4.66 5.16
C THR A 13 7.08 5.78 5.85
N SER A 14 8.39 5.86 5.61
CA SER A 14 9.21 7.00 6.06
C SER A 14 8.80 8.35 5.45
N HIS A 15 7.98 8.34 4.40
CA HIS A 15 7.50 9.54 3.69
C HIS A 15 6.02 9.85 3.97
N GLY A 16 5.41 9.14 4.93
CA GLY A 16 4.00 9.28 5.29
C GLY A 16 3.15 8.08 4.89
N VAL A 17 1.84 8.28 4.90
CA VAL A 17 0.82 7.25 4.59
C VAL A 17 0.50 7.28 3.10
N MET A 18 0.53 6.11 2.45
CA MET A 18 0.26 5.97 1.03
C MET A 18 -0.24 4.57 0.69
N SER A 19 -0.64 4.34 -0.55
CA SER A 19 -0.97 3.00 -1.04
C SER A 19 0.28 2.13 -1.23
N HIS A 20 0.11 0.82 -1.13
CA HIS A 20 1.19 -0.13 -1.41
C HIS A 20 1.71 -0.07 -2.86
N TYR A 21 0.92 0.46 -3.80
CA TYR A 21 1.37 0.69 -5.18
C TYR A 21 2.36 1.85 -5.23
N GLU A 22 2.02 2.99 -4.62
CA GLU A 22 2.91 4.16 -4.53
C GLU A 22 4.21 3.82 -3.79
N ALA A 23 4.11 3.07 -2.68
CA ALA A 23 5.29 2.63 -1.93
C ALA A 23 6.21 1.73 -2.78
N ARG A 24 5.63 0.87 -3.62
CA ARG A 24 6.38 0.01 -4.55
C ARG A 24 7.06 0.81 -5.65
N GLU A 25 6.38 1.78 -6.24
CA GLU A 25 6.95 2.66 -7.27
C GLU A 25 8.08 3.54 -6.72
N ALA A 26 7.92 4.03 -5.50
CA ALA A 26 8.94 4.81 -4.80
C ALA A 26 10.08 3.96 -4.20
N GLY A 27 9.99 2.62 -4.24
CA GLY A 27 11.01 1.72 -3.69
C GLY A 27 11.16 1.81 -2.17
N ILE A 28 10.11 2.24 -1.46
CA ILE A 28 10.12 2.42 0.00
C ILE A 28 9.27 1.37 0.71
N GLY A 29 9.83 0.79 1.76
CA GLY A 29 9.14 -0.17 2.62
C GLY A 29 8.27 0.52 3.68
N GLY A 30 7.38 -0.26 4.28
CA GLY A 30 6.42 0.25 5.24
C GLY A 30 5.70 -0.84 6.03
N GLN A 31 4.76 -0.42 6.88
CA GLN A 31 3.86 -1.32 7.60
C GLN A 31 2.42 -1.11 7.12
N VAL A 32 1.73 -2.21 6.79
CA VAL A 32 0.31 -2.17 6.42
C VAL A 32 -0.50 -1.77 7.63
N ILE A 33 -1.37 -0.77 7.46
CA ILE A 33 -2.26 -0.29 8.52
C ILE A 33 -3.74 -0.45 8.18
N ALA A 34 -4.09 -0.58 6.90
CA ALA A 34 -5.46 -0.82 6.47
C ALA A 34 -5.52 -1.55 5.13
N TYR A 35 -6.65 -2.21 4.91
CA TYR A 35 -7.04 -2.80 3.63
C TYR A 35 -8.43 -2.29 3.28
N VAL A 36 -8.57 -1.74 2.08
CA VAL A 36 -9.84 -1.24 1.53
C VAL A 36 -10.16 -2.08 0.30
N TYR A 37 -11.41 -2.50 0.13
CA TYR A 37 -11.91 -3.27 -1.03
C TYR A 37 -12.96 -2.50 -1.81
#